data_AF-A0AAU3GNI3-F1
#
_entry.id   AF-A0AAU3GNI3-F1
#
_cell.length_a   1.000
_cell.length_b   1.000
_cell.length_c   1.000
_cell.angle_alpha   90.00
_cell.angle_beta   90.00
_cell.angle_gamma   90.00
#
_symmetry.space_group_name_H-M   'P 1'
#
loop_
_entity.id
_entity.type
_entity.pdbx_description
1 polymer ?
#
loop_
_entity_poly.entity_id
_entity_poly.type
_entity_poly.pdbx_seq_one_letter_code
_entity_poly.pdbx_strand_id
1 'polypeptide(L)'
;MADMAAVYEHAHRAAESAGARVLLGVRYVDASMGFVRFASAEPVTARFIVGADGARSRVARDLGLDVNRRFLVGAEIVYPIASGTTTPAFHCVLDPRIAPGYLGWVIDDGRRAHVGVAGYPNAMRTGIRHLLDAFAADAPGSTPPAGPVERRGGPIPVGGVLRRLACPAGLLVGDAAGAVSPLTAGGLDPCLRMSELAAAVTAGYLRTGDQRMLSRYDGNALRTRFRGRLLLRRVFAGIRSPAAAEAAVTVLRGRAGRALAARILFGDGSFPGVNPRLADLAIDHP
;
A
#
# COMPACT_ATOMS: atom_id res chain seq x y z
N MET A 1 -0.97 -16.75 1.53
CA MET A 1 -1.11 -15.29 1.58
C MET A 1 -1.92 -14.94 2.83
N ALA A 2 -1.93 -13.69 3.31
CA ALA A 2 -2.83 -13.34 4.41
C ALA A 2 -4.28 -13.30 3.92
N ASP A 3 -5.22 -13.87 4.68
CA ASP A 3 -6.65 -13.70 4.42
C ASP A 3 -7.06 -12.28 4.82
N MET A 4 -7.02 -11.35 3.84
CA MET A 4 -7.27 -9.94 4.10
C MET A 4 -8.68 -9.67 4.61
N ALA A 5 -9.68 -10.46 4.20
CA ALA A 5 -11.04 -10.30 4.71
C ALA A 5 -11.09 -10.60 6.21
N ALA A 6 -10.46 -11.70 6.64
CA ALA A 6 -10.34 -12.04 8.05
C ALA A 6 -9.53 -11.00 8.84
N VAL A 7 -8.46 -10.46 8.25
CA VAL A 7 -7.66 -9.38 8.88
C VAL A 7 -8.50 -8.12 9.09
N TYR A 8 -9.28 -7.69 8.09
CA TYR A 8 -10.14 -6.52 8.22
C TYR A 8 -11.27 -6.72 9.23
N GLU A 9 -11.88 -7.91 9.25
CA GLU A 9 -12.90 -8.27 10.23
C GLU A 9 -12.35 -8.28 11.66
N HIS A 10 -11.12 -8.79 11.83
CA HIS A 10 -10.44 -8.74 13.12
C HIS A 10 -10.15 -7.29 13.55
N ALA A 11 -9.63 -6.46 12.65
CA ALA A 11 -9.35 -5.05 12.94
C ALA A 11 -10.62 -4.25 13.26
N HIS A 12 -11.72 -4.51 12.55
CA HIS A 12 -13.03 -3.92 12.82
C HIS A 12 -13.49 -4.21 14.26
N ARG A 13 -13.54 -5.49 14.63
CA ARG A 13 -13.95 -5.93 15.98
C ARG A 13 -13.04 -5.39 17.07
N ALA A 14 -11.72 -5.32 16.81
CA ALA A 14 -10.76 -4.74 17.75
C ALA A 14 -11.04 -3.24 17.98
N ALA A 15 -11.34 -2.48 16.92
CA ALA A 15 -11.68 -1.07 17.04
C ALA A 15 -12.96 -0.85 17.86
N GLU A 16 -14.00 -1.63 17.60
CA GLU A 16 -15.27 -1.56 18.37
C GLU A 16 -15.07 -1.92 19.84
N SER A 17 -14.30 -2.97 20.11
CA SER A 17 -13.97 -3.41 21.48
C SER A 17 -13.19 -2.34 22.25
N ALA A 18 -12.40 -1.52 21.55
CA ALA A 18 -11.70 -0.37 22.13
C ALA A 18 -12.58 0.89 22.26
N GLY A 19 -13.87 0.80 21.94
CA GLY A 19 -14.85 1.89 22.08
C GLY A 19 -15.04 2.77 20.84
N ALA A 20 -14.45 2.40 19.69
CA ALA A 20 -14.72 3.13 18.45
C ALA A 20 -16.11 2.78 17.90
N ARG A 21 -16.86 3.79 17.45
CA ARG A 21 -18.08 3.59 16.68
C ARG A 21 -17.74 3.45 15.20
N VAL A 22 -18.00 2.29 14.60
CA VAL A 22 -17.76 2.05 13.18
C VAL A 22 -19.05 2.19 12.38
N LEU A 23 -19.01 2.98 11.30
CA LEU A 23 -20.14 3.19 10.41
C LEU A 23 -19.81 2.60 9.02
N LEU A 24 -20.46 1.48 8.69
CA LEU A 24 -20.32 0.82 7.39
C LEU A 24 -21.37 1.32 6.39
N GLY A 25 -21.10 1.18 5.09
CA GLY A 25 -21.99 1.69 4.04
C GLY A 25 -22.03 3.23 3.93
N VAL A 26 -21.23 3.92 4.74
CA VAL A 26 -21.18 5.39 4.79
C VAL A 26 -19.97 5.89 4.00
N ARG A 27 -20.22 6.71 2.99
CA ARG A 27 -19.18 7.31 2.16
C ARG A 27 -18.90 8.75 2.58
N TYR A 28 -17.64 9.04 2.91
CA TYR A 28 -17.12 10.39 3.10
C TYR A 28 -17.28 11.25 1.85
N VAL A 29 -17.78 12.48 2.02
CA VAL A 29 -18.01 13.44 0.92
C VAL A 29 -17.00 14.57 0.95
N ASP A 30 -16.84 15.23 2.09
CA ASP A 30 -15.79 16.22 2.35
C ASP A 30 -15.75 16.62 3.83
N ALA A 31 -14.77 17.44 4.17
CA ALA A 31 -14.67 18.11 5.46
C ALA A 31 -14.24 19.57 5.27
N SER A 32 -14.80 20.46 6.08
CA SER A 32 -14.42 21.87 6.13
C SER A 32 -14.61 22.39 7.55
N MET A 33 -13.62 23.12 8.09
CA MET A 33 -13.69 23.74 9.41
C MET A 33 -14.11 22.78 10.54
N GLY A 34 -13.68 21.51 10.48
CA GLY A 34 -14.03 20.48 11.47
C GLY A 34 -15.42 19.87 11.31
N PHE A 35 -16.19 20.27 10.30
CA PHE A 35 -17.46 19.65 9.94
C PHE A 35 -17.25 18.60 8.85
N VAL A 36 -17.66 17.37 9.10
CA VAL A 36 -17.47 16.21 8.22
C VAL A 36 -18.81 15.77 7.65
N ARG A 37 -18.90 15.66 6.32
CA ARG A 37 -20.11 15.27 5.62
C ARG A 37 -20.00 13.89 4.99
N PHE A 38 -21.12 13.19 4.98
CA PHE A 38 -21.26 11.88 4.37
C PHE A 38 -22.38 11.87 3.34
N ALA A 39 -22.37 10.91 2.43
CA ALA A 39 -23.38 10.78 1.38
C ALA A 39 -24.71 10.23 1.90
N SER A 40 -24.67 9.45 2.98
CA SER A 40 -25.81 8.65 3.46
C SER A 40 -25.83 8.53 4.99
N ALA A 41 -25.27 9.53 5.68
CA ALA A 41 -25.30 9.60 7.14
C ALA A 41 -25.29 11.06 7.59
N GLU A 42 -25.79 11.30 8.80
CA GLU A 42 -25.76 12.63 9.43
C GLU A 42 -24.31 13.12 9.55
N PRO A 43 -24.07 14.41 9.27
CA PRO A 43 -22.75 14.99 9.40
C PRO A 43 -22.33 15.04 10.88
N VAL A 44 -21.02 15.06 11.09
CA VAL A 44 -20.44 15.11 12.44
C VAL A 44 -19.41 16.23 12.54
N THR A 45 -19.17 16.69 13.77
CA THR A 45 -18.01 17.54 14.06
C THR A 45 -16.84 16.67 14.51
N ALA A 46 -15.65 17.01 14.05
CA ALA A 46 -14.42 16.32 14.39
C ALA A 46 -13.33 17.34 14.73
N ARG A 47 -12.69 17.16 15.89
CA ARG A 47 -11.52 17.96 16.29
C ARG A 47 -10.28 17.61 15.46
N PHE A 48 -10.23 16.39 14.96
CA PHE A 48 -9.07 15.85 14.23
C PHE A 48 -9.53 14.75 13.29
N ILE A 49 -9.01 14.73 12.06
CA ILE A 49 -9.40 13.80 11.00
C ILE A 49 -8.19 12.95 10.60
N VAL A 50 -8.34 11.62 10.63
CA VAL A 50 -7.32 10.68 10.12
C VAL A 50 -7.74 10.20 8.73
N GLY A 51 -7.00 10.61 7.71
CA GLY A 51 -7.20 10.20 6.32
C GLY A 51 -6.60 8.82 6.05
N ALA A 52 -7.45 7.80 6.03
CA ALA A 52 -7.13 6.42 5.62
C ALA A 52 -7.88 6.02 4.33
N ASP A 53 -8.25 6.99 3.50
CA ASP A 53 -9.18 6.86 2.36
C ASP A 53 -8.50 6.49 1.03
N GLY A 54 -7.32 5.86 1.11
CA GLY A 54 -6.63 5.27 -0.02
C GLY A 54 -5.88 6.25 -0.93
N ALA A 55 -5.34 5.72 -2.03
CA ALA A 55 -4.29 6.36 -2.82
C ALA A 55 -4.66 7.74 -3.41
N ARG A 56 -5.95 8.01 -3.66
CA ARG A 56 -6.44 9.28 -4.23
C ARG A 56 -6.82 10.33 -3.19
N SER A 57 -6.79 9.97 -1.92
CA SER A 57 -7.22 10.70 -0.72
C SER A 57 -7.92 12.04 -0.98
N ARG A 58 -9.23 12.04 -0.69
CA ARG A 58 -9.99 13.28 -0.59
C ARG A 58 -9.68 14.01 0.72
N VAL A 59 -9.53 13.27 1.82
CA VAL A 59 -9.18 13.86 3.12
C VAL A 59 -7.90 14.71 3.02
N ALA A 60 -6.89 14.25 2.30
CA ALA A 60 -5.68 15.02 2.04
C ALA A 60 -5.96 16.38 1.38
N ARG A 61 -6.88 16.44 0.43
CA ARG A 61 -7.24 17.70 -0.28
C ARG A 61 -7.95 18.66 0.65
N ASP A 62 -8.92 18.14 1.40
CA ASP A 62 -9.76 18.93 2.30
C ASP A 62 -8.92 19.53 3.45
N LEU A 63 -7.90 18.79 3.91
CA LEU A 63 -6.95 19.26 4.93
C LEU A 63 -5.78 20.10 4.38
N GLY A 64 -5.69 20.32 3.07
CA GLY A 64 -4.59 21.04 2.43
C GLY A 64 -3.22 20.35 2.58
N LEU A 65 -3.23 19.03 2.69
CA LEU A 65 -2.04 18.17 2.76
C LEU A 65 -1.56 17.78 1.36
N ASP A 66 -0.37 17.19 1.28
CA ASP A 66 0.14 16.68 0.01
C ASP A 66 -0.76 15.56 -0.53
N VAL A 67 -0.78 15.39 -1.85
CA VAL A 67 -1.50 14.30 -2.53
C VAL A 67 -0.57 13.48 -3.41
N ASN A 68 -0.88 12.19 -3.55
CA ASN A 68 -0.17 11.30 -4.46
C ASN A 68 -0.29 11.75 -5.92
N ARG A 69 0.82 11.75 -6.65
CA ARG A 69 0.89 12.16 -8.07
C ARG A 69 1.49 11.11 -9.00
N ARG A 70 2.03 10.03 -8.46
CA ARG A 70 2.72 8.97 -9.23
C ARG A 70 2.07 7.65 -8.91
N PHE A 71 1.47 7.03 -9.92
CA PHE A 71 0.69 5.83 -9.77
C PHE A 71 1.15 4.75 -10.75
N LEU A 72 1.14 3.53 -10.24
CA LEU A 72 0.85 2.34 -11.02
C LEU A 72 -0.66 2.12 -11.09
N VAL A 73 -1.11 1.37 -12.08
CA VAL A 73 -2.43 0.72 -12.03
C VAL A 73 -2.18 -0.79 -12.01
N GLY A 74 -2.83 -1.46 -11.06
CA GLY A 74 -2.80 -2.92 -10.94
C GLY A 74 -4.18 -3.52 -11.12
N ALA A 75 -4.22 -4.73 -11.65
CA ALA A 75 -5.39 -5.59 -11.62
C ALA A 75 -4.97 -7.03 -11.35
N GLU A 76 -5.80 -7.76 -10.62
CA GLU A 76 -5.61 -9.17 -10.33
C GLU A 76 -6.92 -9.94 -10.44
N ILE A 77 -6.79 -11.22 -10.77
CA ILE A 77 -7.81 -12.23 -10.56
C ILE A 77 -7.38 -13.14 -9.40
N VAL A 78 -8.34 -13.48 -8.55
CA VAL A 78 -8.13 -14.38 -7.41
C VAL A 78 -9.17 -15.48 -7.47
N TYR A 79 -8.73 -16.72 -7.38
CA TYR A 79 -9.63 -17.87 -7.47
C TYR A 79 -9.13 -19.06 -6.65
N PRO A 80 -10.04 -19.91 -6.15
CA PRO A 80 -9.66 -21.13 -5.45
C PRO A 80 -9.01 -22.13 -6.42
N ILE A 81 -8.06 -22.89 -5.91
CA ILE A 81 -7.36 -23.94 -6.65
C ILE A 81 -7.61 -25.30 -5.99
N ALA A 82 -7.40 -26.38 -6.73
CA ALA A 82 -7.51 -27.72 -6.16
C ALA A 82 -6.37 -27.97 -5.15
N SER A 83 -6.73 -28.38 -3.94
CA SER A 83 -5.79 -28.66 -2.86
C SER A 83 -4.75 -29.71 -3.25
N GLY A 84 -3.48 -29.49 -2.91
CA GLY A 84 -2.40 -30.47 -3.09
C GLY A 84 -1.88 -30.63 -4.53
N THR A 85 -2.28 -29.76 -5.45
CA THR A 85 -1.84 -29.83 -6.85
C THR A 85 -0.48 -29.19 -7.13
N THR A 86 -0.01 -28.31 -6.24
CA THR A 86 1.19 -27.48 -6.46
C THR A 86 1.88 -27.13 -5.14
N THR A 87 3.20 -26.94 -5.20
CA THR A 87 3.98 -26.35 -4.10
C THR A 87 3.72 -24.83 -4.09
N PRO A 88 3.39 -24.21 -2.94
CA PRO A 88 3.21 -22.77 -2.85
C PRO A 88 4.40 -22.02 -3.44
N ALA A 89 4.11 -21.10 -4.36
CA ALA A 89 5.11 -20.41 -5.15
C ALA A 89 4.70 -18.96 -5.43
N PHE A 90 5.70 -18.10 -5.59
CA PHE A 90 5.51 -16.73 -6.04
C PHE A 90 6.38 -16.50 -7.28
N HIS A 91 5.72 -16.50 -8.44
CA HIS A 91 6.35 -16.17 -9.71
C HIS A 91 6.25 -14.67 -9.98
N CYS A 92 7.38 -14.04 -10.26
CA CYS A 92 7.46 -12.66 -10.73
C CYS A 92 7.85 -12.66 -12.21
N VAL A 93 7.03 -12.03 -13.05
CA VAL A 93 7.26 -11.93 -14.50
C VAL A 93 7.60 -10.49 -14.87
N LEU A 94 8.82 -10.29 -15.38
CA LEU A 94 9.33 -8.99 -15.77
C LEU A 94 9.26 -8.83 -17.29
N ASP A 95 8.07 -8.50 -17.78
CA ASP A 95 7.86 -8.22 -19.19
C ASP A 95 7.21 -6.84 -19.37
N PRO A 96 7.96 -5.84 -19.89
CA PRO A 96 7.45 -4.50 -20.12
C PRO A 96 6.26 -4.42 -21.08
N ARG A 97 5.99 -5.47 -21.87
CA ARG A 97 4.84 -5.54 -22.78
C ARG A 97 3.53 -5.75 -22.04
N ILE A 98 3.55 -6.51 -20.93
CA ILE A 98 2.37 -6.79 -20.09
C ILE A 98 2.29 -5.88 -18.86
N ALA A 99 3.44 -5.51 -18.30
CA ALA A 99 3.57 -4.82 -17.03
C ALA A 99 4.60 -3.68 -17.13
N PRO A 100 4.34 -2.66 -17.96
CA PRO A 100 5.33 -1.63 -18.28
C PRO A 100 5.82 -0.88 -17.03
N GLY A 101 7.13 -0.97 -16.80
CA GLY A 101 7.82 -0.36 -15.66
C GLY A 101 7.49 -0.99 -14.30
N TYR A 102 6.90 -2.18 -14.28
CA TYR A 102 6.70 -2.99 -13.09
C TYR A 102 6.70 -4.51 -13.41
N LEU A 103 5.78 -5.31 -12.86
CA LEU A 103 5.76 -6.77 -13.00
C LEU A 103 4.36 -7.38 -13.08
N GLY A 104 4.27 -8.57 -13.66
CA GLY A 104 3.19 -9.53 -13.47
C GLY A 104 3.53 -10.52 -12.37
N TRP A 105 2.52 -11.09 -11.71
CA TRP A 105 2.70 -12.07 -10.64
C TRP A 105 1.72 -13.23 -10.74
N VAL A 106 2.19 -14.40 -10.30
CA VAL A 106 1.37 -15.54 -9.92
C VAL A 106 1.76 -15.94 -8.52
N ILE A 107 0.83 -15.86 -7.58
CA ILE A 107 1.00 -16.35 -6.21
C ILE A 107 0.05 -17.52 -6.02
N ASP A 108 0.62 -18.69 -5.78
CA ASP A 108 -0.10 -19.86 -5.30
C ASP A 108 0.16 -19.98 -3.80
N ASP A 109 -0.90 -19.85 -3.00
CA ASP A 109 -0.81 -20.00 -1.55
C ASP A 109 -1.27 -21.36 -0.99
N GLY A 110 -1.44 -22.35 -1.87
CA GLY A 110 -1.93 -23.69 -1.58
C GLY A 110 -3.45 -23.79 -1.47
N ARG A 111 -4.17 -22.65 -1.50
CA ARG A 111 -5.64 -22.60 -1.47
C ARG A 111 -6.22 -21.74 -2.57
N ARG A 112 -5.54 -20.65 -2.93
CA ARG A 112 -5.94 -19.72 -3.99
C ARG A 112 -4.75 -19.37 -4.86
N ALA A 113 -5.03 -19.13 -6.14
CA ALA A 113 -4.11 -18.46 -7.03
C ALA A 113 -4.47 -16.97 -7.11
N HIS A 114 -3.45 -16.13 -7.10
CA HIS A 114 -3.54 -14.70 -7.36
C HIS A 114 -2.70 -14.40 -8.59
N VAL A 115 -3.37 -14.07 -9.70
CA VAL A 115 -2.72 -13.75 -10.97
C VAL A 115 -2.96 -12.29 -11.26
N GLY A 116 -1.90 -11.50 -11.39
CA GLY A 116 -2.05 -10.06 -11.56
C GLY A 116 -0.97 -9.41 -12.40
N VAL A 117 -1.28 -8.22 -12.87
CA VAL A 117 -0.37 -7.34 -13.58
C VAL A 117 -0.50 -5.93 -13.03
N ALA A 118 0.62 -5.22 -12.96
CA ALA A 118 0.60 -3.79 -12.70
C ALA A 118 1.68 -3.09 -13.50
N GLY A 119 1.45 -1.82 -13.83
CA GLY A 119 2.36 -1.04 -14.66
C GLY A 119 1.89 0.40 -14.84
N TYR A 120 2.68 1.19 -15.54
CA TYR A 120 2.36 2.59 -15.75
C TYR A 120 1.18 2.74 -16.71
N PRO A 121 0.10 3.44 -16.31
CA PRO A 121 -1.15 3.48 -17.09
C PRO A 121 -0.95 4.10 -18.46
N ASN A 122 -0.07 5.10 -18.60
CA ASN A 122 0.23 5.75 -19.88
C ASN A 122 0.97 4.84 -20.87
N ALA A 123 1.58 3.74 -20.41
CA ALA A 123 2.27 2.76 -21.25
C ALA A 123 1.39 1.52 -21.57
N MET A 124 0.21 1.41 -20.95
CA MET A 124 -0.72 0.29 -21.13
C MET A 124 -1.69 0.57 -22.28
N ARG A 125 -1.24 0.39 -23.53
CA ARG A 125 -1.99 0.77 -24.74
C ARG A 125 -3.35 0.07 -24.89
N THR A 126 -3.43 -1.20 -24.52
CA THR A 126 -4.64 -2.04 -24.63
C THR A 126 -5.52 -1.99 -23.37
N GLY A 127 -5.06 -1.29 -22.32
CA GLY A 127 -5.72 -1.22 -21.03
C GLY A 127 -5.41 -2.41 -20.11
N ILE A 128 -5.51 -2.17 -18.80
CA ILE A 128 -5.10 -3.12 -17.75
C ILE A 128 -5.86 -4.46 -17.80
N ARG A 129 -7.15 -4.45 -18.15
CA ARG A 129 -7.97 -5.68 -18.18
C ARG A 129 -7.50 -6.64 -19.27
N HIS A 130 -7.26 -6.12 -20.47
CA HIS A 130 -6.76 -6.92 -21.58
C HIS A 130 -5.37 -7.49 -21.28
N LEU A 131 -4.48 -6.68 -20.68
CA LEU A 131 -3.16 -7.15 -20.28
C LEU A 131 -3.22 -8.24 -19.20
N LEU A 132 -4.16 -8.13 -18.26
CA LEU A 132 -4.40 -9.16 -17.26
C LEU A 132 -4.89 -10.47 -17.89
N ASP A 133 -5.90 -10.39 -18.78
CA ASP A 133 -6.45 -11.58 -19.42
C ASP A 133 -5.39 -12.27 -20.31
N ALA A 134 -4.58 -11.48 -21.05
CA ALA A 134 -3.48 -12.00 -21.86
C ALA A 134 -2.38 -12.64 -21.00
N PHE A 135 -2.03 -12.03 -19.86
CA PHE A 135 -1.06 -12.60 -18.94
C PHE A 135 -1.58 -13.89 -18.29
N ALA A 136 -2.83 -13.89 -17.84
CA ALA A 136 -3.45 -15.04 -17.19
C ALA A 136 -3.52 -16.29 -18.08
N ALA A 137 -3.65 -16.10 -19.40
CA ALA A 137 -3.70 -17.19 -20.36
C ALA A 137 -2.39 -18.00 -20.48
N ASP A 138 -1.25 -17.39 -20.19
CA ASP A 138 0.09 -18.00 -20.31
C ASP A 138 0.90 -17.83 -19.01
N ALA A 139 0.20 -17.69 -17.88
CA ALA A 139 0.85 -17.37 -16.62
C ALA A 139 1.64 -18.59 -16.11
N PRO A 140 2.88 -18.41 -15.63
CA PRO A 140 3.70 -19.51 -15.13
C PRO A 140 3.07 -20.12 -13.88
N GLY A 141 3.03 -21.45 -13.81
CA GLY A 141 2.41 -22.16 -12.69
C GLY A 141 0.90 -21.95 -12.61
N SER A 142 0.25 -21.54 -13.72
CA SER A 142 -1.20 -21.38 -13.76
C SER A 142 -1.90 -22.70 -13.49
N THR A 143 -2.83 -22.65 -12.54
CA THR A 143 -3.79 -23.70 -12.25
C THR A 143 -5.17 -23.24 -12.70
N PRO A 144 -6.01 -24.14 -13.23
CA PRO A 144 -7.36 -23.78 -13.62
C PRO A 144 -8.19 -23.40 -12.37
N PRO A 145 -9.12 -22.43 -12.48
CA PRO A 145 -10.00 -22.09 -11.37
C PRO A 145 -10.87 -23.29 -10.96
N ALA A 146 -10.88 -23.60 -9.66
CA ALA A 146 -11.76 -24.61 -9.07
C ALA A 146 -13.07 -24.01 -8.52
N GLY A 147 -13.39 -22.76 -8.87
CA GLY A 147 -14.53 -22.04 -8.32
C GLY A 147 -14.59 -20.57 -8.77
N PRO A 148 -15.33 -19.72 -8.02
CA PRO A 148 -15.55 -18.33 -8.40
C PRO A 148 -14.25 -17.54 -8.57
N VAL A 149 -14.22 -16.70 -9.61
CA VAL A 149 -13.10 -15.80 -9.90
C VAL A 149 -13.46 -14.40 -9.42
N GLU A 150 -12.72 -13.90 -8.46
CA GLU A 150 -12.78 -12.51 -8.01
C GLU A 150 -11.85 -11.66 -8.86
N ARG A 151 -12.28 -10.45 -9.25
CA ARG A 151 -11.44 -9.48 -9.96
C ARG A 151 -11.25 -8.24 -9.10
N ARG A 152 -10.00 -7.84 -8.89
CA ARG A 152 -9.62 -6.66 -8.10
C ARG A 152 -8.74 -5.75 -8.93
N GLY A 153 -8.70 -4.47 -8.57
CA GLY A 153 -7.78 -3.53 -9.20
C GLY A 153 -7.87 -2.15 -8.61
N GLY A 154 -6.82 -1.36 -8.83
CA GLY A 154 -6.75 -0.02 -8.26
C GLY A 154 -5.44 0.71 -8.58
N PRO A 155 -5.42 2.03 -8.28
CA PRO A 155 -4.20 2.81 -8.35
C PRO A 155 -3.27 2.46 -7.17
N ILE A 156 -1.97 2.36 -7.43
CA ILE A 156 -0.98 2.09 -6.39
C ILE A 156 0.01 3.27 -6.32
N PRO A 157 0.11 4.01 -5.20
CA PRO A 157 0.90 5.23 -5.11
C PRO A 157 2.40 4.91 -4.95
N VAL A 158 3.13 4.87 -6.07
CA VAL A 158 4.58 4.57 -6.09
C VAL A 158 5.46 5.82 -5.99
N GLY A 159 4.89 6.94 -5.56
CA GLY A 159 5.62 8.18 -5.34
C GLY A 159 6.50 8.18 -4.08
N GLY A 160 6.30 7.21 -3.19
CA GLY A 160 6.82 7.18 -1.82
C GLY A 160 6.10 8.17 -0.90
N VAL A 161 6.39 8.07 0.40
CA VAL A 161 5.74 8.87 1.46
C VAL A 161 5.72 10.36 1.13
N LEU A 162 4.56 10.99 1.29
CA LEU A 162 4.34 12.41 1.00
C LEU A 162 5.08 13.29 2.01
N ARG A 163 5.33 14.57 1.70
CA ARG A 163 6.15 15.43 2.56
C ARG A 163 5.32 16.01 3.70
N ARG A 164 4.17 16.58 3.36
CA ARG A 164 3.23 17.16 4.33
C ARG A 164 2.10 16.17 4.61
N LEU A 165 2.24 15.42 5.71
CA LEU A 165 1.31 14.35 6.12
C LEU A 165 0.35 14.74 7.24
N ALA A 166 0.64 15.83 7.97
CA ALA A 166 -0.13 16.23 9.13
C ALA A 166 -0.26 17.75 9.20
N CYS A 167 -1.34 18.20 9.81
CA CYS A 167 -1.63 19.57 10.21
C CYS A 167 -2.45 19.55 11.52
N PRO A 168 -2.72 20.70 12.15
CA PRO A 168 -3.52 20.75 13.38
C PRO A 168 -4.92 20.11 13.27
N ALA A 169 -5.49 20.06 12.07
CA ALA A 169 -6.82 19.50 11.82
C ALA A 169 -6.81 17.99 11.51
N GLY A 170 -5.65 17.37 11.26
CA GLY A 170 -5.61 15.95 10.88
C GLY A 170 -4.29 15.44 10.34
N LEU A 171 -4.24 14.15 10.02
CA LEU A 171 -3.10 13.51 9.35
C LEU A 171 -3.52 12.40 8.38
N LEU A 172 -2.58 11.90 7.58
CA LEU A 172 -2.80 10.81 6.61
C LEU A 172 -2.07 9.53 7.03
N VAL A 173 -2.66 8.37 6.73
CA VAL A 173 -2.03 7.04 6.91
C VAL A 173 -2.16 6.17 5.66
N GLY A 174 -1.42 5.07 5.60
CA GLY A 174 -1.49 4.10 4.50
C GLY A 174 -1.27 4.72 3.11
N ASP A 175 -2.03 4.24 2.13
CA ASP A 175 -1.95 4.72 0.75
C ASP A 175 -2.23 6.23 0.63
N ALA A 176 -3.08 6.80 1.49
CA ALA A 176 -3.35 8.24 1.50
C ALA A 176 -2.08 9.06 1.83
N ALA A 177 -1.23 8.54 2.72
CA ALA A 177 0.08 9.10 3.03
C ALA A 177 1.18 8.80 1.98
N GLY A 178 0.86 8.00 0.95
CA GLY A 178 1.87 7.44 0.05
C GLY A 178 2.78 6.43 0.75
N ALA A 179 2.33 5.82 1.85
CA ALA A 179 3.02 4.79 2.61
C ALA A 179 2.97 3.46 1.86
N VAL A 180 3.64 3.42 0.71
CA VAL A 180 3.77 2.24 -0.15
C VAL A 180 5.21 2.16 -0.60
N SER A 181 5.76 0.95 -0.62
CA SER A 181 7.09 0.70 -1.17
C SER A 181 7.12 1.08 -2.66
N PRO A 182 7.92 2.09 -3.08
CA PRO A 182 7.94 2.53 -4.47
C PRO A 182 8.44 1.46 -5.44
N LEU A 183 9.22 0.49 -4.93
CA LEU A 183 9.83 -0.56 -5.71
C LEU A 183 8.93 -1.79 -5.80
N THR A 184 8.43 -2.30 -4.67
CA THR A 184 7.63 -3.54 -4.61
C THR A 184 6.13 -3.32 -4.67
N ALA A 185 5.67 -2.07 -4.75
CA ALA A 185 4.26 -1.68 -4.72
C ALA A 185 3.46 -2.21 -3.51
N GLY A 186 4.13 -2.80 -2.51
CA GLY A 186 3.52 -3.33 -1.29
C GLY A 186 3.24 -2.22 -0.29
N GLY A 187 2.00 -2.17 0.21
CA GLY A 187 1.50 -1.16 1.13
C GLY A 187 1.27 -1.65 2.57
N LEU A 188 1.10 -2.95 2.80
CA LEU A 188 0.58 -3.46 4.08
C LEU A 188 1.53 -3.21 5.27
N ASP A 189 2.76 -3.70 5.19
CA ASP A 189 3.80 -3.46 6.21
C ASP A 189 4.06 -1.95 6.46
N PRO A 190 4.30 -1.13 5.41
CA PRO A 190 4.31 0.33 5.51
C PRO A 190 3.14 0.93 6.30
N CYS A 191 1.93 0.50 5.97
CA CYS A 191 0.69 1.04 6.49
C CYS A 191 0.59 0.75 7.99
N LEU A 192 0.83 -0.49 8.40
CA LEU A 192 0.76 -0.90 9.80
C LEU A 192 1.76 -0.12 10.65
N ARG A 193 3.04 -0.11 10.26
CA ARG A 193 4.11 0.59 10.99
C ARG A 193 3.87 2.10 11.10
N MET A 194 3.39 2.73 10.01
CA MET A 194 3.09 4.16 10.03
C MET A 194 1.81 4.49 10.81
N SER A 195 0.85 3.56 10.90
CA SER A 195 -0.40 3.77 11.63
C SER A 195 -0.17 3.76 13.15
N GLU A 196 0.72 2.90 13.65
CA GLU A 196 1.11 2.92 15.07
C GLU A 196 1.73 4.25 15.49
N LEU A 197 2.68 4.75 14.69
CA LEU A 197 3.29 6.06 14.92
C LEU A 197 2.24 7.19 14.84
N ALA A 198 1.32 7.12 13.87
CA ALA A 198 0.25 8.09 13.71
C ALA A 198 -0.70 8.10 14.91
N ALA A 199 -1.06 6.93 15.45
CA ALA A 199 -1.90 6.80 16.63
C ALA A 199 -1.23 7.44 17.86
N ALA A 200 0.05 7.14 18.11
CA ALA A 200 0.80 7.71 19.22
C ALA A 200 0.90 9.25 19.12
N VAL A 201 1.21 9.77 17.93
CA VAL A 201 1.27 11.22 17.67
C VAL A 201 -0.08 11.88 17.84
N THR A 202 -1.16 11.27 17.33
CA THR A 202 -2.52 11.79 17.43
C THR A 202 -2.98 11.85 18.89
N ALA A 203 -2.78 10.77 19.64
CA ALA A 203 -3.14 10.71 21.07
C ALA A 203 -2.33 11.71 21.89
N GLY A 204 -1.03 11.85 21.63
CA GLY A 204 -0.18 12.87 22.25
C GLY A 204 -0.70 14.29 21.98
N TYR A 205 -0.96 14.62 20.71
CA TYR A 205 -1.45 15.93 20.30
C TYR A 205 -2.83 16.25 20.89
N LEU A 206 -3.78 15.31 20.85
CA LEU A 206 -5.14 15.53 21.35
C LEU A 206 -5.20 15.72 22.88
N ARG A 207 -4.26 15.12 23.62
CA ARG A 207 -4.15 15.28 25.08
C ARG A 207 -3.51 16.62 25.47
N THR A 208 -2.44 17.02 24.80
CA THR A 208 -1.62 18.17 25.24
C THR A 208 -1.86 19.46 24.46
N GLY A 209 -2.41 19.38 23.24
CA GLY A 209 -2.49 20.49 22.30
C GLY A 209 -1.13 20.90 21.71
N ASP A 210 -0.03 20.21 22.06
CA ASP A 210 1.32 20.59 21.63
C ASP A 210 1.55 20.20 20.16
N GLN A 211 1.59 21.21 19.29
CA GLN A 211 1.83 21.03 17.86
C GLN A 211 3.18 20.36 17.56
N ARG A 212 4.16 20.40 18.47
CA ARG A 212 5.45 19.70 18.31
C ARG A 212 5.28 18.19 18.23
N MET A 213 4.17 17.64 18.74
CA MET A 213 3.84 16.22 18.58
C MET A 213 3.62 15.87 17.11
N LEU A 214 2.91 16.72 16.35
CA LEU A 214 2.65 16.50 14.93
C LEU A 214 3.93 16.48 14.09
N SER A 215 4.94 17.27 14.48
CA SER A 215 6.26 17.27 13.84
C SER A 215 7.00 15.92 13.95
N ARG A 216 6.61 15.03 14.87
CA ARG A 216 7.16 13.67 14.95
C ARG A 216 6.65 12.77 13.82
N TYR A 217 5.55 13.15 13.17
CA TYR A 217 5.01 12.51 11.97
C TYR A 217 5.44 13.24 10.69
N ASP A 218 6.73 13.58 10.61
CA ASP A 218 7.29 14.29 9.46
C ASP A 218 7.50 13.38 8.25
N GLY A 219 6.77 13.68 7.18
CA GLY A 219 6.85 12.98 5.91
C GLY A 219 8.23 13.10 5.24
N ASN A 220 8.97 14.19 5.44
CA ASN A 220 10.31 14.32 4.86
C ASN A 220 11.29 13.33 5.50
N ALA A 221 11.34 13.28 6.83
CA ALA A 221 12.14 12.31 7.57
C ALA A 221 11.79 10.88 7.17
N LEU A 222 10.51 10.52 7.15
CA LEU A 222 10.05 9.20 6.71
C LEU A 222 10.45 8.89 5.28
N ARG A 223 10.29 9.85 4.36
CA ARG A 223 10.62 9.70 2.94
C ARG A 223 12.11 9.44 2.68
N THR A 224 13.01 9.90 3.56
CA THR A 224 14.46 9.65 3.38
C THR A 224 14.79 8.16 3.33
N ARG A 225 14.04 7.34 4.07
CA ARG A 225 14.20 5.88 4.12
C ARG A 225 13.84 5.18 2.80
N PHE A 226 13.12 5.86 1.90
CA PHE A 226 12.71 5.32 0.60
C PHE A 226 13.60 5.76 -0.56
N ARG A 227 14.62 6.61 -0.35
CA ARG A 227 15.43 7.17 -1.44
C ARG A 227 16.03 6.10 -2.35
N GLY A 228 16.55 5.02 -1.78
CA GLY A 228 17.08 3.88 -2.55
C GLY A 228 16.01 3.18 -3.39
N ARG A 229 14.84 2.89 -2.80
CA ARG A 229 13.70 2.28 -3.51
C ARG A 229 13.15 3.20 -4.60
N LEU A 230 13.14 4.51 -4.39
CA LEU A 230 12.75 5.52 -5.38
C LEU A 230 13.73 5.60 -6.55
N LEU A 231 15.04 5.51 -6.28
CA LEU A 231 16.06 5.46 -7.32
C LEU A 231 15.88 4.20 -8.17
N LEU A 232 15.81 3.04 -7.53
CA LEU A 232 15.60 1.77 -8.24
C LEU A 232 14.30 1.74 -9.03
N ARG A 233 13.23 2.35 -8.50
CA ARG A 233 11.99 2.49 -9.26
C ARG A 233 12.19 3.28 -10.56
N ARG A 234 12.99 4.34 -10.57
CA ARG A 234 13.31 5.09 -11.81
C ARG A 234 14.11 4.25 -12.78
N VAL A 235 15.09 3.49 -12.29
CA VAL A 235 15.86 2.55 -13.10
C VAL A 235 14.93 1.51 -13.72
N PHE A 236 14.07 0.89 -12.92
CA PHE A 236 13.14 -0.13 -13.36
C PHE A 236 12.10 0.40 -14.35
N ALA A 237 11.62 1.62 -14.15
CA ALA A 237 10.76 2.32 -15.09
C ALA A 237 11.42 2.60 -16.46
N GLY A 238 12.76 2.59 -16.51
CA GLY A 238 13.54 2.74 -17.73
C GLY A 238 13.65 1.46 -18.57
N ILE A 239 13.32 0.30 -18.01
CA ILE A 239 13.38 -0.98 -18.72
C ILE A 239 12.17 -1.09 -19.65
N ARG A 240 12.43 -1.04 -20.96
CA ARG A 240 11.38 -1.00 -22.01
C ARG A 240 11.35 -2.21 -22.94
N SER A 241 12.33 -3.10 -22.84
CA SER A 241 12.39 -4.32 -23.66
C SER A 241 12.56 -5.56 -22.79
N PRO A 242 12.02 -6.73 -23.22
CA PRO A 242 12.24 -7.99 -22.54
C PRO A 242 13.74 -8.35 -22.41
N ALA A 243 14.53 -8.10 -23.46
CA ALA A 243 15.98 -8.35 -23.43
C ALA A 243 16.70 -7.53 -22.34
N ALA A 244 16.30 -6.28 -22.13
CA ALA A 244 16.87 -5.46 -21.06
C ALA A 244 16.44 -5.95 -19.66
N ALA A 245 15.21 -6.46 -19.53
CA ALA A 245 14.74 -7.07 -18.29
C ALA A 245 15.52 -8.35 -17.96
N GLU A 246 15.73 -9.23 -18.96
CA GLU A 246 16.52 -10.45 -18.81
C GLU A 246 17.97 -10.16 -18.44
N ALA A 247 18.59 -9.19 -19.10
CA ALA A 247 19.94 -8.74 -18.75
C ALA A 247 20.02 -8.25 -17.29
N ALA A 248 19.04 -7.46 -16.84
CA ALA A 248 18.98 -6.98 -15.47
C ALA A 248 18.80 -8.12 -14.46
N VAL A 249 17.91 -9.09 -14.73
CA VAL A 249 17.72 -10.28 -13.89
C VAL A 249 18.99 -11.14 -13.85
N THR A 250 19.68 -11.28 -14.97
CA THR A 250 20.93 -12.05 -15.07
C THR A 250 22.01 -11.46 -14.17
N VAL A 251 22.15 -10.13 -14.16
CA VAL A 251 23.05 -9.44 -13.22
C VAL A 251 22.63 -9.68 -11.77
N LEU A 252 21.33 -9.63 -11.47
CA LEU A 252 20.81 -9.87 -10.11
C LEU A 252 20.98 -11.32 -9.63
N ARG A 253 21.09 -12.30 -10.54
CA ARG A 253 21.33 -13.72 -10.20
C ARG A 253 22.73 -14.00 -9.66
N GLY A 254 23.70 -13.11 -9.89
CA GLY A 254 25.02 -13.19 -9.27
C GLY A 254 24.99 -13.07 -7.74
N ARG A 255 26.02 -13.54 -7.04
CA ARG A 255 26.09 -13.54 -5.57
C ARG A 255 25.94 -12.12 -4.98
N ALA A 256 26.64 -11.15 -5.57
CA ALA A 256 26.53 -9.73 -5.18
C ALA A 256 25.15 -9.14 -5.51
N GLY A 257 24.57 -9.52 -6.66
CA GLY A 257 23.23 -9.11 -7.07
C GLY A 257 22.14 -9.60 -6.11
N ARG A 258 22.20 -10.87 -5.69
CA ARG A 258 21.28 -11.43 -4.70
C ARG A 258 21.41 -10.76 -3.34
N ALA A 259 22.63 -10.52 -2.86
CA ALA A 259 22.85 -9.83 -1.60
C ALA A 259 22.29 -8.39 -1.62
N LEU A 260 22.48 -7.67 -2.73
CA LEU A 260 21.93 -6.34 -2.91
C LEU A 260 20.39 -6.37 -2.99
N ALA A 261 19.81 -7.29 -3.77
CA ALA A 261 18.36 -7.45 -3.88
C ALA A 261 17.74 -7.78 -2.52
N ALA A 262 18.33 -8.71 -1.77
CA ALA A 262 17.84 -9.09 -0.45
C ALA A 262 17.80 -7.90 0.52
N ARG A 263 18.88 -7.12 0.58
CA ARG A 263 18.97 -5.94 1.44
C ARG A 263 17.94 -4.85 1.08
N ILE A 264 17.59 -4.72 -0.19
CA ILE A 264 16.71 -3.64 -0.67
C ILE A 264 15.24 -4.04 -0.63
N LEU A 265 14.92 -5.27 -1.05
CA LEU A 265 13.54 -5.76 -1.12
C LEU A 265 13.05 -6.21 0.25
N PHE A 266 13.90 -6.87 1.04
CA PHE A 266 13.56 -7.47 2.32
C PHE A 266 14.22 -6.80 3.53
N GLY A 267 14.96 -5.70 3.33
CA GLY A 267 15.51 -4.93 4.44
C GLY A 267 14.45 -4.06 5.13
N ASP A 268 14.41 -4.11 6.46
CA ASP A 268 13.44 -3.40 7.30
C ASP A 268 13.71 -1.89 7.44
N GLY A 269 14.90 -1.42 7.05
CA GLY A 269 15.33 -0.03 7.26
C GLY A 269 14.54 1.04 6.49
N SER A 270 13.57 0.63 5.66
CA SER A 270 12.72 1.55 4.88
C SER A 270 11.55 2.13 5.69
N PHE A 271 11.21 1.55 6.84
CA PHE A 271 10.09 1.99 7.69
C PHE A 271 10.55 2.26 9.12
N PRO A 272 9.80 3.07 9.90
CA PRO A 272 10.01 3.13 11.34
C PRO A 272 9.96 1.71 11.92
N GLY A 273 10.92 1.37 12.77
CA GLY A 273 10.76 0.21 13.63
C GLY A 273 9.55 0.41 14.53
N VAL A 274 8.85 -0.67 14.84
CA VAL A 274 7.90 -0.70 15.95
C VAL A 274 8.73 -0.39 17.20
N ASN A 275 8.59 0.81 17.77
CA ASN A 275 9.29 1.16 19.00
C ASN A 275 8.34 0.86 20.17
N PRO A 276 8.61 -0.17 21.00
CA PRO A 276 7.77 -0.50 22.14
C PRO A 276 7.58 0.70 23.08
N ARG A 277 8.60 1.56 23.20
CA ARG A 277 8.58 2.73 24.11
C ARG A 277 7.64 3.86 23.66
N LEU A 278 7.20 3.88 22.39
CA LEU A 278 6.17 4.82 21.94
C LEU A 278 4.76 4.37 22.35
N ALA A 279 4.56 3.05 22.57
CA ALA A 279 3.34 2.52 23.17
C ALA A 279 3.27 2.84 24.67
N ASP A 280 4.42 2.84 25.37
CA ASP A 280 4.49 3.17 26.80
C ASP A 280 4.10 4.64 27.11
N LEU A 281 4.33 5.58 26.18
CA LEU A 281 3.86 6.97 26.31
C LEU A 281 2.34 7.13 26.21
N ALA A 282 1.61 6.07 25.82
CA ALA A 282 0.16 6.03 25.82
C ALA A 282 -0.42 5.41 27.11
N ILE A 283 0.42 4.80 27.96
CA ILE A 283 0.03 4.12 29.19
C ILE A 283 0.72 4.78 30.39
N ASP A 284 0.46 6.07 30.60
CA ASP A 284 0.57 6.68 31.92
C ASP A 284 -0.80 7.29 32.20
N HIS A 285 -1.63 6.51 32.89
CA HIS A 285 -2.86 6.99 33.51
C HIS A 285 -2.53 7.42 34.95
N PRO A 286 -3.06 8.55 35.45
CA PRO A 286 -3.22 8.75 36.89
C PRO A 286 -4.25 7.78 37.48
#